data_AF-A0A453N9S8-F1
#
_entry.id   AF-A0A453N9S8-F1
#
_cell.length_a   1.000
_cell.length_b   1.000
_cell.length_c   1.000
_cell.angle_alpha   90.00
_cell.angle_beta   90.00
_cell.angle_gamma   90.00
#
_symmetry.space_group_name_H-M   'P 1'
#
loop_
_entity.id
_entity.type
_entity.pdbx_description
1 polymer ?
#
loop_
_entity_poly.entity_id
_entity_poly.type
_entity_poly.pdbx_seq_one_letter_code
_entity_poly.pdbx_strand_id
1 'polypeptide(L)'
;ESPPARPWSETPGASPLGQRMPLTKVHKRGAISRSIDIGSFSGYGELNQALAHMFGMEGQLEDRQSIGWKCIYQDDEGDFLLLGDGPWE
;
A
#
# COMPACT_ATOMS: atom_id res chain seq x y z
N GLU A 1 -39.79 39.26 10.35
CA GLU A 1 -39.47 38.07 11.15
C GLU A 1 -39.32 36.88 10.22
N SER A 2 -38.13 36.28 10.17
CA SER A 2 -37.83 35.11 9.32
C SER A 2 -38.12 33.83 10.10
N PRO A 3 -38.71 32.79 9.48
CA PRO A 3 -38.91 31.51 10.15
C PRO A 3 -37.57 30.81 10.43
N PRO A 4 -37.44 30.00 11.49
CA PRO A 4 -36.19 29.31 11.80
C PRO A 4 -35.89 28.24 10.75
N ALA A 5 -34.64 28.23 10.28
CA ALA A 5 -34.11 27.21 9.39
C ALA A 5 -34.20 25.83 10.04
N ARG A 6 -34.76 24.86 9.32
CA ARG A 6 -34.85 23.46 9.72
C ARG A 6 -33.44 22.85 9.83
N PRO A 7 -33.18 21.95 10.80
CA PRO A 7 -31.91 21.23 10.85
C PRO A 7 -31.82 20.31 9.63
N TRP A 8 -30.65 20.30 9.02
CA TRP A 8 -30.30 19.50 7.85
C TRP A 8 -30.69 18.03 8.08
N SER A 9 -31.31 17.44 7.08
CA SER A 9 -31.81 16.08 7.10
C SER A 9 -30.64 15.11 7.05
N GLU A 10 -30.57 14.21 8.03
CA GLU A 10 -29.70 13.04 7.98
C GLU A 10 -30.11 12.16 6.78
N THR A 11 -29.27 12.10 5.75
CA THR A 11 -29.36 11.09 4.70
C THR A 11 -28.67 9.82 5.15
N PRO A 12 -29.38 8.69 5.35
CA PRO A 12 -28.75 7.39 5.54
C PRO A 12 -28.28 6.91 4.17
N GLY A 13 -27.02 7.17 3.82
CA GLY A 13 -26.50 6.81 2.50
C GLY A 13 -25.24 7.54 2.06
N ALA A 14 -24.66 8.42 2.88
CA ALA A 14 -23.29 8.85 2.66
C ALA A 14 -22.37 7.64 2.96
N SER A 15 -21.98 6.92 1.91
CA SER A 15 -20.83 6.02 1.96
C SER A 15 -19.69 6.78 2.64
N PRO A 16 -18.98 6.19 3.63
CA PRO A 16 -17.91 6.89 4.31
C PRO A 16 -16.88 7.32 3.26
N LEU A 17 -16.87 8.62 2.96
CA LEU A 17 -15.93 9.23 2.03
C LEU A 17 -14.53 8.89 2.49
N GLY A 18 -13.79 8.18 1.63
CA GLY A 18 -12.35 8.17 1.63
C GLY A 18 -11.73 7.70 2.92
N GLN A 19 -11.87 6.41 3.23
CA GLN A 19 -10.75 5.73 3.89
C GLN A 19 -9.57 5.91 2.94
N ARG A 20 -8.71 6.89 3.22
CA ARG A 20 -7.41 7.02 2.58
C ARG A 20 -6.64 5.78 3.02
N MET A 21 -6.78 4.70 2.26
CA MET A 21 -5.97 3.52 2.49
C MET A 21 -4.50 3.98 2.50
N PRO A 22 -3.71 3.56 3.49
CA PRO A 22 -2.37 4.11 3.67
C PRO A 22 -1.52 3.81 2.43
N LEU A 23 -1.22 4.87 1.68
CA LEU A 23 -0.41 4.76 0.46
C LEU A 23 1.06 4.62 0.86
N THR A 24 1.62 3.44 0.63
CA THR A 24 3.02 3.14 0.92
C THR A 24 3.92 3.63 -0.21
N LYS A 25 4.98 4.34 0.13
CA LYS A 25 5.98 4.80 -0.82
C LYS A 25 7.03 3.72 -1.06
N VAL A 26 7.24 3.35 -2.32
CA VAL A 26 8.24 2.36 -2.71
C VAL A 26 9.37 3.04 -3.45
N HIS A 27 10.59 2.70 -3.06
CA HIS A 27 11.82 3.30 -3.56
C HIS A 27 12.71 2.23 -4.17
N LYS A 28 13.33 2.55 -5.32
CA LYS A 28 14.40 1.75 -5.92
C LYS A 28 15.52 2.67 -6.37
N ARG A 29 16.76 2.31 -6.05
CA ARG A 29 17.94 3.09 -6.46
C ARG A 29 18.00 3.19 -7.99
N GLY A 30 18.12 4.42 -8.50
CA GLY A 30 18.15 4.69 -9.94
C GLY A 30 16.77 4.60 -10.62
N ALA A 31 15.68 4.57 -9.86
CA ALA A 31 14.31 4.62 -10.38
C ALA A 31 13.50 5.73 -9.70
N ILE A 32 12.39 6.13 -10.34
CA ILE A 32 11.44 7.08 -9.78
C ILE A 32 10.58 6.36 -8.72
N SER A 33 10.46 6.96 -7.53
CA SER A 33 9.59 6.44 -6.47
C SER A 33 8.14 6.34 -6.92
N ARG A 34 7.45 5.31 -6.44
CA ARG A 34 6.02 5.08 -6.68
C ARG A 34 5.27 5.04 -5.35
N SER A 35 3.96 5.20 -5.41
CA SER A 35 3.09 5.02 -4.26
C SER A 35 2.05 3.96 -4.57
N ILE A 36 1.92 2.99 -3.68
CA ILE A 36 1.04 1.84 -3.84
C ILE A 36 0.14 1.73 -2.62
N ASP A 37 -1.03 1.15 -2.81
CA ASP A 37 -1.86 0.73 -1.69
C ASP A 37 -1.55 -0.73 -1.37
N ILE A 38 -0.93 -1.00 -0.21
CA ILE A 38 -0.57 -2.38 0.17
C ILE A 38 -1.82 -3.21 0.50
N GLY A 39 -2.86 -2.57 1.04
CA GLY A 39 -4.11 -3.23 1.42
C GLY A 39 -4.93 -3.77 0.24
N SER A 40 -4.65 -3.32 -0.98
CA SER A 40 -5.29 -3.84 -2.20
C SER A 40 -4.75 -5.20 -2.64
N PHE A 41 -3.65 -5.70 -2.05
CA PHE A 41 -3.07 -6.99 -2.41
C PHE A 41 -3.53 -8.10 -1.45
N SER A 42 -3.61 -9.33 -1.97
CA SER A 42 -4.05 -10.51 -1.21
C SER A 42 -2.89 -11.29 -0.59
N GLY A 43 -1.65 -10.87 -0.83
CA GLY A 43 -0.46 -11.58 -0.35
C GLY A 43 0.86 -10.99 -0.87
N TYR A 44 1.96 -11.42 -0.25
CA TYR A 44 3.32 -11.06 -0.68
C TYR A 44 3.64 -11.43 -2.13
N GLY A 45 3.05 -12.52 -2.65
CA GLY A 45 3.25 -12.92 -4.05
C GLY A 45 2.71 -11.88 -5.04
N GLU A 46 1.47 -11.43 -4.83
CA GLU A 46 0.83 -10.41 -5.68
C GLU A 46 1.56 -9.06 -5.57
N LEU A 47 1.92 -8.68 -4.34
CA LEU A 47 2.72 -7.48 -4.09
C LEU A 47 4.06 -7.54 -4.83
N ASN A 48 4.80 -8.66 -4.73
CA ASN A 48 6.10 -8.81 -5.38
C ASN A 48 5.99 -8.72 -6.90
N GLN A 49 4.97 -9.34 -7.50
CA GLN A 49 4.72 -9.25 -8.95
C GLN A 49 4.41 -7.81 -9.38
N ALA A 50 3.55 -7.11 -8.63
CA ALA A 50 3.23 -5.71 -8.90
C ALA A 50 4.47 -4.81 -8.80
N LEU A 51 5.29 -4.99 -7.76
CA LEU A 51 6.55 -4.26 -7.59
C LEU A 51 7.53 -4.56 -8.73
N ALA A 52 7.68 -5.82 -9.10
CA ALA A 52 8.54 -6.24 -10.20
C ALA A 52 8.11 -5.57 -11.51
N HIS A 53 6.82 -5.55 -11.80
CA HIS A 53 6.28 -4.89 -12.98
C HIS A 53 6.49 -3.36 -12.94
N MET A 54 6.25 -2.70 -11.80
CA MET A 54 6.42 -1.25 -11.65
C MET A 54 7.87 -0.77 -11.86
N PHE A 55 8.85 -1.62 -11.56
CA PHE A 55 10.27 -1.29 -11.66
C PHE A 55 11.02 -1.99 -12.80
N GLY A 56 10.33 -2.80 -13.62
CA GLY A 56 10.93 -3.56 -14.73
C GLY A 56 11.89 -4.65 -14.25
N MET A 57 11.52 -5.37 -13.19
CA MET A 57 12.31 -6.38 -12.49
C MET A 57 11.60 -7.74 -12.40
N GLU A 58 10.73 -8.03 -13.35
CA GLU A 58 10.02 -9.31 -13.45
C GLU A 58 11.00 -10.49 -13.36
N GLY A 59 10.67 -11.50 -12.54
CA GLY A 59 11.54 -12.64 -12.25
C GLY A 59 12.72 -12.38 -11.29
N GLN A 60 12.98 -11.15 -10.84
CA GLN A 60 14.11 -10.84 -9.94
C GLN A 60 13.70 -10.71 -8.46
N LEU A 61 12.40 -10.59 -8.18
CA LEU A 61 11.80 -10.44 -6.84
C LEU A 61 11.06 -11.70 -6.35
N GLU A 62 10.76 -12.63 -7.25
CA GLU A 62 9.88 -13.77 -6.98
C GLU A 62 10.60 -14.95 -6.32
N ASP A 63 11.94 -14.98 -6.35
CA ASP A 63 12.72 -16.10 -5.83
C ASP A 63 13.42 -15.73 -4.51
N ARG A 64 12.87 -16.25 -3.40
CA ARG A 64 13.42 -16.05 -2.04
C ARG A 64 14.72 -16.84 -1.79
N GLN A 65 15.02 -17.85 -2.62
CA GLN A 65 16.16 -18.77 -2.45
C GLN A 65 17.34 -18.42 -3.37
N SER A 66 17.10 -17.63 -4.41
CA SER A 66 18.10 -17.19 -5.36
C SER A 66 18.76 -15.88 -4.91
N ILE A 67 19.88 -15.55 -5.55
CA ILE A 67 20.76 -14.40 -5.28
C ILE A 67 20.12 -13.09 -5.80
N GLY A 68 18.82 -12.92 -5.55
CA GLY A 68 17.95 -11.91 -6.15
C GLY A 68 17.75 -10.67 -5.28
N TRP A 69 16.77 -9.86 -5.67
CA TRP A 69 16.42 -8.64 -4.97
C TRP A 69 15.55 -8.94 -3.76
N LYS A 70 15.82 -8.25 -2.66
CA LYS A 70 15.04 -8.32 -1.42
C LYS A 70 14.33 -6.99 -1.18
N CYS A 71 13.04 -7.05 -0.88
CA CYS A 71 12.28 -5.89 -0.44
C CYS A 71 12.41 -5.72 1.07
N ILE A 72 12.60 -4.48 1.51
CA ILE A 72 12.58 -4.09 2.92
C ILE A 72 11.54 -3.01 3.13
N TYR A 73 10.96 -2.95 4.32
CA TYR A 73 10.11 -1.85 4.77
C TYR A 73 10.63 -1.30 6.08
N GLN A 74 10.29 -0.04 6.36
CA GLN A 74 10.56 0.58 7.65
C GLN A 74 9.28 0.51 8.49
N ASP A 75 9.36 -0.03 9.69
CA ASP A 75 8.23 -0.06 10.63
C ASP A 75 8.11 1.26 11.40
N ASP A 76 7.21 1.32 12.38
CA ASP A 76 6.98 2.54 13.17
C ASP A 76 8.10 2.85 14.18
N GLU A 77 8.88 1.85 14.58
CA GLU A 77 10.08 2.01 15.40
C GLU A 77 11.28 2.52 14.59
N GLY A 78 11.17 2.48 13.26
CA GLY A 78 12.19 2.96 12.33
C GLY A 78 13.19 1.90 11.89
N ASP A 79 12.96 0.64 12.23
CA ASP A 79 13.81 -0.49 11.87
C ASP A 79 13.50 -0.97 10.44
N PHE A 80 14.54 -1.42 9.74
CA PHE A 80 14.37 -1.99 8.40
C PHE A 80 14.15 -3.49 8.49
N LEU A 81 12.94 -3.91 8.16
CA LEU A 81 12.51 -5.30 8.19
C LEU A 81 12.41 -5.89 6.79
N LEU A 82 12.66 -7.19 6.68
CA LEU A 82 12.49 -7.92 5.42
C LEU A 82 11.00 -8.08 5.12
N LEU A 83 10.57 -7.64 3.94
CA LEU A 83 9.21 -7.81 3.48
C LEU A 83 8.94 -9.31 3.21
N GLY A 84 7.90 -9.87 3.82
CA GLY A 84 7.52 -11.28 3.65
C GLY A 84 8.05 -12.24 4.72
N ASP A 85 8.67 -11.76 5.79
CA ASP A 85 9.09 -12.62 6.92
C ASP A 85 7.96 -12.94 7.90
N GLY A 86 7.00 -12.02 8.05
CA GLY A 86 5.79 -12.22 8.84
C GLY A 86 4.59 -12.72 8.03
N PRO A 87 3.45 -13.02 8.69
CA PRO A 87 2.17 -13.20 8.01
C PRO A 87 1.80 -11.95 7.19
N TRP A 88 0.86 -12.11 6.26
CA TRP A 88 0.37 -11.02 5.39
C TRP A 88 -0.70 -10.14 6.06
N GLU A 89 -1.34 -10.63 7.12
CA GLU A 89 -2.45 -9.97 7.83
C GLU A 89 -2.03 -8.77 8.68
#